data_AF-A0A7Z2NWU4-F1
#
_entry.id   AF-A0A7Z2NWU4-F1
#
_cell.length_a   1.000
_cell.length_b   1.000
_cell.length_c   1.000
_cell.angle_alpha   90.00
_cell.angle_beta   90.00
_cell.angle_gamma   90.00
#
_symmetry.space_group_name_H-M   'P 1'
#
loop_
_entity.id
_entity.type
_entity.pdbx_description
1 polymer ?
#
loop_
_entity_poly.entity_id
_entity_poly.type
_entity_poly.pdbx_seq_one_letter_code
_entity_poly.pdbx_strand_id
1 'polypeptide(L)'
;MVEMAGHIGAYLTLVLIDRYGGQQLSFTQAFADGPLAELLGAEAAATLRQVYRGERVFLPTGRRAIAYAKRQPILAAVRANLLTGQEATRILRTSRTYVSYLLHETTEGTGVVPPPEFRARRRAVDPRQIDMFGDDQQA
;
A
#
# COMPACT_ATOMS: atom_id res chain seq x y z
N MET A 1 -14.43 0.45 14.50
CA MET A 1 -13.63 0.88 13.33
C MET A 1 -14.44 0.88 12.03
N VAL A 2 -15.39 -0.04 11.83
CA VAL A 2 -16.33 0.01 10.70
C VAL A 2 -17.10 1.33 10.65
N GLU A 3 -17.58 1.79 11.81
CA GLU A 3 -18.27 3.08 11.95
C GLU A 3 -17.39 4.27 11.51
N MET A 4 -16.16 4.37 12.01
CA MET A 4 -15.20 5.39 11.58
C MET A 4 -14.93 5.34 10.08
N ALA A 5 -14.81 4.13 9.51
CA ALA A 5 -14.67 3.94 8.08
C ALA A 5 -15.91 4.36 7.27
N GLY A 6 -17.10 4.36 7.88
CA GLY A 6 -18.31 4.92 7.29
C GLY A 6 -18.27 6.45 7.18
N HIS A 7 -17.53 7.13 8.06
CA HIS A 7 -17.45 8.59 8.06
C HIS A 7 -16.34 9.15 7.16
N ILE A 8 -15.15 8.56 7.22
CA ILE A 8 -13.96 9.07 6.49
C ILE A 8 -13.43 8.10 5.43
N GLY A 9 -14.11 6.97 5.24
CA GLY A 9 -13.66 5.93 4.33
C GLY A 9 -12.66 4.95 4.95
N ALA A 10 -12.61 3.75 4.37
CA ALA A 10 -11.77 2.65 4.84
C ALA A 10 -10.27 2.97 4.75
N TYR A 11 -9.84 3.64 3.68
CA TYR A 11 -8.43 3.99 3.47
C TYR A 11 -7.92 4.93 4.56
N LEU A 12 -8.60 6.06 4.80
CA LEU A 12 -8.19 7.04 5.82
C LEU A 12 -8.25 6.45 7.23
N THR A 13 -9.22 5.58 7.51
CA THR A 13 -9.29 4.85 8.79
C THR A 13 -8.06 3.96 8.99
N LEU A 14 -7.61 3.25 7.94
CA LEU A 14 -6.40 2.43 8.01
C LEU A 14 -5.13 3.28 8.17
N VAL A 15 -5.06 4.45 7.51
CA VAL A 15 -3.95 5.41 7.70
C VAL A 15 -3.87 5.87 9.15
N LEU A 16 -5.02 6.21 9.75
CA LEU A 16 -5.09 6.61 11.14
C LEU A 16 -4.65 5.48 12.09
N ILE A 17 -5.09 4.25 11.83
CA ILE A 17 -4.69 3.05 12.60
C ILE A 17 -3.19 2.74 12.43
N ASP A 18 -2.61 2.97 11.25
CA ASP A 18 -1.18 2.77 11.01
C ASP A 18 -0.33 3.72 11.85
N ARG A 19 -0.78 4.98 11.97
CA ARG A 19 -0.06 6.03 12.69
C ARG A 19 -0.24 5.96 14.21
N TYR A 20 -1.48 5.75 14.67
CA TYR A 20 -1.86 5.89 16.08
C TYR A 20 -2.41 4.61 16.71
N GLY A 21 -2.33 3.46 16.01
CA GLY A 21 -2.83 2.19 16.53
C GLY A 21 -2.23 1.82 17.89
N GLY A 22 -3.08 1.40 18.81
CA GLY A 22 -2.75 1.12 20.22
C GLY A 22 -2.87 2.32 21.15
N GLN A 23 -3.23 3.50 20.63
CA GLN A 23 -3.40 4.72 21.43
C GLN A 23 -4.88 5.07 21.62
N GLN A 24 -5.15 5.83 22.67
CA GLN A 24 -6.45 6.45 22.90
C GLN A 24 -6.38 7.91 22.44
N LEU A 25 -7.13 8.26 21.40
CA LEU A 25 -7.14 9.61 20.84
C LEU A 25 -8.34 10.41 21.34
N SER A 26 -8.12 11.71 21.55
CA SER A 26 -9.19 12.68 21.72
C SER A 26 -9.17 13.65 20.54
N PHE A 27 -10.30 13.78 19.85
CA PHE A 27 -10.43 14.62 18.67
C PHE A 27 -10.70 16.09 19.05
N THR A 28 -9.73 16.71 19.71
CA THR A 28 -9.77 18.13 20.08
C THR A 28 -9.58 19.03 18.86
N GLN A 29 -9.96 20.30 18.96
CA GLN A 29 -9.77 21.25 17.87
C GLN A 29 -8.30 21.40 17.46
N ALA A 30 -7.39 21.53 18.42
CA ALA A 30 -5.96 21.64 18.14
C ALA A 30 -5.37 20.39 17.45
N PHE A 31 -5.90 19.21 17.77
CA PHE A 31 -5.47 17.97 17.11
C PHE A 31 -6.03 17.87 15.68
N ALA A 32 -7.31 18.24 15.50
CA ALA A 32 -7.99 18.23 14.22
C ALA A 32 -7.36 19.21 13.23
N ASP A 33 -7.09 20.45 13.66
CA ASP A 33 -6.57 21.52 12.80
C ASP A 33 -5.05 21.38 12.55
N GLY A 34 -4.38 20.46 13.26
CA GLY A 34 -2.93 20.23 13.17
C GLY A 34 -2.57 18.82 12.66
N PRO A 35 -2.00 17.94 13.50
CA PRO A 35 -1.46 16.65 13.05
C PRO A 35 -2.47 15.75 12.32
N LEU A 36 -3.75 15.85 12.68
CA LEU A 36 -4.79 15.03 12.05
C LEU A 36 -5.16 15.54 10.65
N ALA A 37 -5.28 16.86 10.47
CA ALA A 37 -5.50 17.46 9.15
C ALA A 37 -4.31 17.24 8.22
N GLU A 38 -3.08 17.29 8.73
CA GLU A 38 -1.88 16.97 7.95
C GLU A 38 -1.89 15.51 7.47
N LEU A 39 -2.37 14.59 8.30
CA LEU A 39 -2.39 13.16 8.00
C LEU A 39 -3.54 12.74 7.08
N LEU A 40 -4.76 13.23 7.34
CA LEU A 40 -5.99 12.75 6.70
C LEU A 40 -6.63 13.76 5.74
N GLY A 41 -6.14 15.00 5.72
CA GLY A 41 -6.81 16.13 5.09
C GLY A 41 -7.78 16.84 6.02
N ALA A 42 -8.00 18.13 5.76
CA ALA A 42 -8.80 19.01 6.62
C ALA A 42 -10.26 18.55 6.76
N GLU A 43 -10.87 18.08 5.67
CA GLU A 43 -12.26 17.62 5.65
C GLU A 43 -12.49 16.38 6.51
N ALA A 44 -11.62 15.37 6.38
CA ALA A 44 -11.69 14.15 7.18
C ALA A 44 -11.42 14.43 8.67
N ALA A 45 -10.45 15.31 8.96
CA ALA A 45 -10.17 15.71 10.34
C ALA A 45 -11.34 16.47 10.98
N ALA A 46 -11.99 17.39 10.24
CA ALA A 46 -13.19 18.09 10.69
C ALA A 46 -14.35 17.12 10.95
N THR A 47 -14.55 16.14 10.06
CA THR A 47 -15.57 15.10 10.21
C THR A 47 -15.35 14.28 11.47
N LEU A 48 -14.13 13.78 11.71
CA LEU A 48 -13.81 13.02 12.92
C LEU A 48 -13.99 13.86 14.19
N ARG A 49 -13.60 15.13 14.15
CA ARG A 49 -13.82 16.06 15.27
C ARG A 49 -15.30 16.22 15.55
N GLN A 50 -16.15 16.36 14.54
CA GLN A 50 -17.58 16.54 14.73
C GLN A 50 -18.24 15.29 15.32
N VAL A 51 -17.91 14.11 14.79
CA VAL A 51 -18.52 12.83 15.19
C VAL A 51 -18.05 12.40 16.59
N TYR A 52 -16.74 12.49 16.87
CA TYR A 52 -16.14 11.96 18.10
C TYR A 52 -15.77 13.06 19.09
N ARG A 53 -16.46 14.22 19.03
CA ARG A 53 -16.14 15.39 19.86
C ARG A 53 -16.26 15.05 21.35
N GLY A 54 -15.21 15.32 22.12
CA GLY A 54 -15.23 15.15 23.57
C GLY A 54 -15.11 13.70 24.03
N GLU A 55 -15.03 12.74 23.12
CA GLU A 55 -14.79 11.35 23.41
C GLU A 55 -13.31 10.98 23.34
N ARG A 56 -12.98 9.85 23.98
CA ARG A 56 -11.67 9.22 23.92
C ARG A 56 -11.78 7.89 23.19
N VAL A 57 -11.44 7.90 21.91
CA VAL A 57 -11.57 6.73 21.03
C VAL A 57 -10.29 5.91 21.08
N PHE A 58 -10.39 4.64 21.44
CA PHE A 58 -9.28 3.71 21.32
C PHE A 58 -9.12 3.26 19.87
N LEU A 59 -7.91 3.43 19.32
CA LEU A 59 -7.57 2.91 18.00
C LEU A 59 -6.92 1.54 18.15
N PRO A 60 -7.49 0.46 17.58
CA PRO A 60 -6.89 -0.86 17.64
C PRO A 60 -5.58 -0.90 16.85
N THR A 61 -4.75 -1.91 17.12
CA THR A 61 -3.54 -2.15 16.33
C THR A 61 -3.88 -2.92 15.05
N GLY A 62 -3.57 -2.33 13.90
CA GLY A 62 -3.86 -2.93 12.59
C GLY A 62 -2.64 -3.48 11.84
N ARG A 63 -1.46 -3.59 12.49
CA ARG A 63 -0.17 -3.80 11.81
C ARG A 63 -0.18 -4.92 10.76
N ARG A 64 -0.76 -6.08 11.09
CA ARG A 64 -0.86 -7.22 10.14
C ARG A 64 -1.77 -6.90 8.96
N ALA A 65 -2.96 -6.35 9.21
CA ALA A 65 -3.92 -6.00 8.16
C ALA A 65 -3.39 -4.88 7.24
N ILE A 66 -2.70 -3.89 7.80
CA ILE A 66 -2.09 -2.80 7.04
C ILE A 66 -0.91 -3.32 6.22
N ALA A 67 -0.03 -4.13 6.81
CA ALA A 67 1.07 -4.73 6.08
C ALA A 67 0.55 -5.60 4.92
N TYR A 68 -0.52 -6.36 5.15
CA TYR A 68 -1.23 -7.11 4.12
C TYR A 68 -1.76 -6.19 3.00
N ALA A 69 -2.49 -5.14 3.35
CA ALA A 69 -3.05 -4.18 2.39
C ALA A 69 -1.95 -3.46 1.57
N LYS A 70 -0.81 -3.10 2.19
CA LYS A 70 0.33 -2.47 1.51
C LYS A 70 1.03 -3.42 0.53
N ARG A 71 1.05 -4.73 0.81
CA ARG A 71 1.69 -5.74 -0.08
C ARG A 71 0.84 -6.11 -1.29
N GLN A 72 -0.48 -6.20 -1.10
CA GLN A 72 -1.45 -6.59 -2.12
C GLN A 72 -1.21 -5.97 -3.52
N PRO A 73 -1.12 -4.62 -3.68
CA PRO A 73 -0.95 -4.01 -5.01
C PRO A 73 0.40 -4.35 -5.65
N ILE A 74 1.45 -4.52 -4.85
CA ILE A 74 2.79 -4.86 -5.33
C ILE A 74 2.84 -6.31 -5.79
N LEU A 75 2.27 -7.23 -5.01
CA LEU A 75 2.18 -8.64 -5.39
C LEU A 75 1.29 -8.84 -6.62
N ALA A 76 0.18 -8.10 -6.72
CA ALA A 76 -0.66 -8.07 -7.92
C ALA A 76 0.14 -7.62 -9.16
N ALA A 77 0.97 -6.59 -9.03
CA ALA A 77 1.82 -6.12 -10.13
C ALA A 77 2.88 -7.15 -10.54
N VAL A 78 3.45 -7.90 -9.59
CA VAL A 78 4.38 -9.00 -9.90
C VAL A 78 3.66 -10.15 -10.62
N ARG A 79 2.48 -10.54 -10.14
CA ARG A 79 1.65 -11.59 -10.78
C ARG A 79 1.21 -11.20 -12.19
N ALA A 80 0.93 -9.91 -12.42
CA ALA A 80 0.64 -9.34 -13.73
C ALA A 80 1.89 -9.14 -14.61
N ASN A 81 3.06 -9.60 -14.17
CA ASN A 81 4.35 -9.43 -14.85
C ASN A 81 4.78 -7.96 -15.06
N LEU A 82 4.17 -6.99 -14.37
CA LEU A 82 4.54 -5.58 -14.47
C LEU A 82 5.78 -5.23 -13.63
N LEU A 83 6.04 -6.01 -12.58
CA LEU A 83 7.24 -5.94 -11.75
C LEU A 83 7.91 -7.30 -11.66
N THR A 84 9.22 -7.30 -11.48
CA THR A 84 9.99 -8.49 -11.11
C THR A 84 9.90 -8.76 -9.61
N GLY A 85 10.11 -10.01 -9.20
CA GLY A 85 10.19 -10.35 -7.77
C GLY A 85 11.31 -9.59 -7.04
N GLN A 86 12.41 -9.24 -7.72
CA GLN A 86 13.51 -8.45 -7.13
C GLN A 86 13.15 -6.97 -6.95
N GLU A 87 12.32 -6.40 -7.81
CA GLU A 87 11.79 -5.05 -7.58
C GLU A 87 10.83 -5.04 -6.40
N ALA A 88 9.99 -6.08 -6.29
CA ALA A 88 9.09 -6.23 -5.15
C ALA A 88 9.84 -6.33 -3.81
N THR A 89 10.95 -7.06 -3.73
CA THR A 89 11.75 -7.12 -2.49
C THR A 89 12.30 -5.75 -2.10
N ARG A 90 12.73 -4.94 -3.07
CA ARG A 90 13.23 -3.57 -2.84
C ARG A 90 12.11 -2.65 -2.37
N ILE A 91 10.94 -2.69 -3.01
CA ILE A 91 9.79 -1.84 -2.64
C ILE A 91 9.27 -2.22 -1.26
N LEU A 92 9.09 -3.52 -1.01
CA LEU A 92 8.59 -4.05 0.27
C LEU A 92 9.64 -4.07 1.39
N ARG A 93 10.90 -3.81 1.05
CA ARG A 93 12.06 -3.89 1.97
C ARG A 93 12.09 -5.20 2.75
N THR A 94 11.93 -6.31 2.03
CA THR A 94 11.87 -7.65 2.63
C THR A 94 12.70 -8.66 1.85
N SER A 95 12.86 -9.87 2.40
CA SER A 95 13.72 -10.89 1.80
C SER A 95 13.10 -11.50 0.54
N ARG A 96 13.97 -11.98 -0.36
CA ARG A 96 13.55 -12.71 -1.56
C ARG A 96 12.77 -13.98 -1.23
N THR A 97 13.21 -14.71 -0.20
CA THR A 97 12.51 -15.91 0.29
C THR A 97 11.09 -15.58 0.73
N TYR A 98 10.90 -14.47 1.44
CA TYR A 98 9.56 -14.08 1.89
C TYR A 98 8.66 -13.63 0.74
N VAL A 99 9.18 -12.86 -0.22
CA VAL A 99 8.41 -12.52 -1.43
C VAL A 99 8.03 -13.78 -2.23
N SER A 100 8.96 -14.74 -2.36
CA SER A 100 8.70 -16.02 -3.01
C SER A 100 7.57 -16.78 -2.30
N TYR A 101 7.65 -16.89 -0.98
CA TYR A 101 6.58 -17.46 -0.15
C TYR A 101 5.24 -16.75 -0.40
N LEU A 102 5.20 -15.42 -0.39
CA LEU A 102 3.97 -14.67 -0.63
C LEU A 102 3.38 -14.91 -2.03
N LEU A 103 4.21 -15.10 -3.06
CA LEU A 103 3.75 -15.33 -4.42
C LEU A 103 3.24 -16.75 -4.67
N HIS A 104 3.86 -17.74 -4.03
CA HIS A 104 3.57 -19.16 -4.29
C HIS A 104 2.66 -19.81 -3.25
N GLU A 105 2.85 -19.48 -1.98
CA GLU A 105 2.17 -20.13 -0.85
C GLU A 105 0.97 -19.35 -0.32
N THR A 106 0.74 -18.14 -0.84
CA THR A 106 -0.40 -17.31 -0.43
C THR A 106 -1.18 -16.78 -1.63
N THR A 107 -2.45 -16.44 -1.39
CA THR A 107 -3.33 -15.82 -2.39
C THR A 107 -3.21 -14.29 -2.40
N GLU A 108 -2.24 -13.70 -1.67
CA GLU A 108 -2.08 -12.25 -1.62
C GLU A 108 -1.88 -11.64 -3.03
N GLY A 109 -2.57 -10.52 -3.28
CA GLY A 109 -2.57 -9.82 -4.56
C GLY A 109 -3.37 -10.50 -5.67
N THR A 110 -4.04 -11.62 -5.41
CA THR A 110 -4.94 -12.26 -6.39
C THR A 110 -6.25 -11.49 -6.47
N GLY A 111 -6.72 -11.18 -7.68
CA GLY A 111 -7.96 -10.42 -7.90
C GLY A 111 -7.86 -8.91 -7.62
N VAL A 112 -6.68 -8.42 -7.21
CA VAL A 112 -6.43 -6.98 -7.07
C VAL A 112 -5.91 -6.42 -8.38
N VAL A 113 -6.49 -5.30 -8.82
CA VAL A 113 -6.01 -4.58 -10.00
C VAL A 113 -4.68 -3.91 -9.66
N PRO A 114 -3.59 -4.20 -10.39
CA PRO A 114 -2.31 -3.56 -10.11
C PRO A 114 -2.39 -2.06 -10.40
N PRO A 115 -1.76 -1.22 -9.55
CA PRO A 115 -1.77 0.22 -9.73
C PRO A 115 -1.24 0.67 -11.11
N PRO A 116 -1.83 1.72 -11.72
CA PRO A 116 -1.50 2.17 -13.07
C PRO A 116 -0.03 2.60 -13.22
N GLU A 117 0.60 3.11 -12.17
CA GLU A 117 2.00 3.53 -12.16
C GLU A 117 3.00 2.40 -12.47
N PHE A 118 2.62 1.14 -12.25
CA PHE A 118 3.47 -0.01 -12.60
C PHE A 118 3.36 -0.39 -14.08
N ARG A 119 2.30 0.01 -14.77
CA ARG A 119 2.10 -0.29 -16.21
C ARG A 119 3.07 0.49 -17.10
N ALA A 120 3.45 1.69 -16.70
CA ALA A 120 4.33 2.57 -17.47
C ALA A 120 5.82 2.16 -17.44
N ARG A 121 6.21 1.19 -16.59
CA ARG A 121 7.63 0.87 -16.33
C ARG A 121 8.25 -0.13 -17.29
N ARG A 122 7.47 -0.92 -18.03
CA ARG A 122 8.02 -1.74 -19.11
C ARG A 122 8.30 -0.83 -20.30
N ARG A 123 9.54 -0.32 -20.38
CA ARG A 123 10.08 0.25 -21.62
C ARG A 123 9.76 -0.70 -22.77
N ALA A 124 9.19 -0.17 -23.84
CA ALA A 124 9.15 -0.85 -25.12
C ALA A 124 10.61 -1.16 -25.49
N VAL A 125 10.99 -2.45 -25.45
CA VAL A 125 12.24 -2.89 -26.05
C VAL A 125 12.07 -2.64 -27.53
N ASP A 126 12.90 -1.76 -28.10
CA ASP A 126 12.89 -1.50 -29.54
C ASP A 126 13.20 -2.83 -30.25
N PRO A 127 12.32 -3.33 -31.14
CA PRO A 127 12.54 -4.59 -31.85
C PRO A 127 13.85 -4.62 -32.64
N ARG A 128 14.46 -3.45 -32.92
CA ARG A 128 15.74 -3.32 -33.63
C ARG A 128 16.96 -3.59 -32.75
N GLN A 129 16.80 -3.80 -31.45
CA GLN A 129 17.92 -4.13 -30.54
C GLN A 129 18.20 -5.64 -30.43
N ILE A 130 17.49 -6.48 -31.19
CA ILE A 130 17.71 -7.92 -31.24
C ILE A 130 18.49 -8.26 -32.52
N ASP A 131 19.82 -8.15 -32.42
CA ASP A 131 20.89 -8.86 -33.17
C ASP A 131 22.09 -7.93 -33.35
N MET A 132 23.01 -7.92 -32.37
CA MET A 132 24.38 -7.41 -32.57
C MET A 132 25.45 -8.49 -32.41
N PHE A 133 25.04 -9.73 -32.18
CA PHE A 133 25.93 -10.89 -32.07
C PHE A 133 25.29 -12.06 -32.79
N GLY A 134 25.29 -11.98 -34.13
CA GLY A 134 24.99 -13.12 -34.97
C GLY A 134 25.97 -14.25 -34.67
N ASP A 135 25.44 -15.46 -34.62
CA ASP A 135 26.18 -16.70 -34.46
C ASP A 135 27.23 -16.86 -35.58
N ASP A 136 28.47 -16.42 -35.35
CA ASP A 136 29.62 -16.87 -36.12
C ASP A 136 30.04 -18.25 -35.59
N GLN A 137 29.40 -19.27 -36.17
CA GLN A 137 29.83 -20.66 -36.14
C GLN A 137 31.17 -20.84 -36.88
N GLN A 138 32.07 -21.59 -36.24
CA GLN A 138 32.93 -22.63 -36.83
C GLN A 138 33.75 -22.33 -38.11
N ALA A 139 35.07 -22.28 -37.95
CA ALA A 139 36.03 -23.10 -38.71
C ALA A 139 37.36 -23.20 -37.94
#